data_AF-A0A2S6AUA4-F1
#
_entry.id   AF-A0A2S6AUA4-F1
#
_cell.length_a   1.000
_cell.length_b   1.000
_cell.length_c   1.000
_cell.angle_alpha   90.00
_cell.angle_beta   90.00
_cell.angle_gamma   90.00
#
_symmetry.space_group_name_H-M   'P 1'
#
loop_
_entity.id
_entity.type
_entity.pdbx_description
1 polymer ?
#
loop_
_entity_poly.entity_id
_entity_poly.type
_entity_poly.pdbx_seq_one_letter_code
_entity_poly.pdbx_strand_id
1 'polypeptide(L)'
;MSIADIERARPDRLRCRQLRMRAVVVDDSGCRDATEVLLERAYRRWSGRPDCDHFPPVQRWRAVEPGFLDGAELLPGSLIGAAAAGHHPRIRDLWLGVQAALVLHSGCPALVEETALPGSGRGVLAPGSRRGLLVSVYGLPEDDMTLAESVLAGYVGLGALAVVERFSRWLPDNALRPPVSVHARAAGTDPRAVA
;
A
#
# COMPACT_ATOMS: atom_id res chain seq x y z
N MET A 1 26.63 -26.38 -23.11
CA MET A 1 25.89 -25.41 -22.27
C MET A 1 24.47 -25.42 -22.76
N SER A 2 23.54 -26.01 -22.01
CA SER A 2 22.16 -26.27 -22.43
C SER A 2 21.28 -25.03 -22.20
N ILE A 3 20.22 -24.85 -23.00
CA ILE A 3 19.17 -23.85 -22.72
C ILE A 3 18.60 -24.03 -21.29
N ALA A 4 18.57 -25.26 -20.79
CA ALA A 4 18.16 -25.58 -19.42
C ALA A 4 19.11 -25.04 -18.34
N ASP A 5 20.40 -24.82 -18.66
CA ASP A 5 21.38 -24.26 -17.73
C ASP A 5 21.28 -22.73 -17.67
N ILE A 6 20.80 -22.09 -18.73
CA ILE A 6 20.52 -20.64 -18.80
C ILE A 6 19.27 -20.29 -17.98
N GLU A 7 18.29 -21.20 -17.92
CA GLU A 7 17.09 -21.01 -17.09
C GLU A 7 17.36 -21.17 -15.59
N ARG A 8 18.32 -22.03 -15.20
CA ARG A 8 18.74 -22.21 -13.79
C ARG A 8 19.57 -21.09 -13.20
N ALA A 9 20.10 -20.19 -14.02
CA ALA A 9 20.91 -19.05 -13.60
C ALA A 9 20.14 -17.72 -13.66
N ARG A 10 18.81 -17.76 -13.79
CA ARG A 10 17.98 -16.56 -13.60
C ARG A 10 17.79 -16.38 -12.10
N PRO A 11 18.14 -15.20 -11.52
CA PRO A 11 17.79 -14.91 -10.13
C PRO A 11 16.28 -15.13 -9.97
N ASP A 12 15.89 -15.77 -8.87
CA ASP A 12 14.50 -16.10 -8.57
C ASP A 12 13.60 -14.91 -8.91
N ARG A 13 12.74 -15.10 -9.91
CA ARG A 13 11.82 -14.05 -10.37
C ARG A 13 10.91 -13.67 -9.20
N LEU A 14 10.87 -12.39 -8.84
CA LEU A 14 10.04 -11.90 -7.74
C LEU A 14 8.56 -12.02 -8.11
N ARG A 15 7.91 -13.10 -7.67
CA ARG A 15 6.49 -13.35 -7.92
C ARG A 15 5.61 -12.50 -7.00
N CYS A 16 5.40 -11.25 -7.36
CA CYS A 16 4.54 -10.33 -6.61
C CYS A 16 3.10 -10.33 -7.14
N ARG A 17 2.13 -10.58 -6.25
CA ARG A 17 0.70 -10.47 -6.52
C ARG A 17 0.19 -9.13 -6.02
N GLN A 18 -0.52 -8.39 -6.87
CA GLN A 18 -1.26 -7.19 -6.51
C GLN A 18 -2.75 -7.50 -6.43
N LEU A 19 -3.34 -7.26 -5.27
CA LEU A 19 -4.78 -7.10 -5.09
C LEU A 19 -5.12 -5.62 -5.20
N ARG A 20 -6.07 -5.26 -6.07
CA ARG A 20 -6.60 -3.90 -6.18
C ARG A 20 -8.09 -3.90 -5.89
N MET A 21 -8.52 -2.97 -5.03
CA MET A 21 -9.92 -2.78 -4.66
C MET A 21 -10.27 -1.31 -4.77
N ARG A 22 -11.35 -1.01 -5.49
CA ARG A 22 -11.98 0.32 -5.51
C ARG A 22 -13.26 0.24 -4.70
N ALA A 23 -13.42 1.11 -3.71
CA ALA A 23 -14.59 1.13 -2.84
C ALA A 23 -15.12 2.55 -2.64
N VAL A 24 -16.43 2.67 -2.43
CA VAL A 24 -17.09 3.88 -1.94
C VAL A 24 -17.02 3.88 -0.42
N VAL A 25 -16.72 5.03 0.19
CA VAL A 25 -16.95 5.24 1.62
C VAL A 25 -18.43 5.54 1.83
N VAL A 26 -19.14 4.60 2.45
CA VAL A 26 -20.59 4.66 2.68
C VAL A 26 -20.90 5.33 4.01
N ASP A 27 -20.11 5.03 5.03
CA ASP A 27 -20.18 5.61 6.37
C ASP A 27 -18.77 6.05 6.78
N ASP A 28 -18.50 7.36 6.70
CA ASP A 28 -17.18 7.93 7.02
C ASP A 28 -16.85 7.77 8.51
N SER A 29 -17.83 7.98 9.40
CA SER A 29 -17.68 7.78 10.84
C SER A 29 -17.36 6.32 11.16
N GLY A 30 -18.18 5.38 10.68
CA GLY A 30 -17.94 3.96 10.92
C GLY A 30 -16.59 3.49 10.35
N CYS A 31 -16.16 4.05 9.21
CA CYS A 31 -14.85 3.75 8.64
C CYS A 31 -13.71 4.27 9.55
N ARG A 32 -13.85 5.47 10.11
CA ARG A 32 -12.87 6.05 11.04
C ARG A 32 -12.81 5.27 12.36
N ASP A 33 -13.95 4.94 12.94
CA ASP A 33 -14.02 4.17 14.18
C ASP A 33 -13.41 2.77 14.01
N ALA A 34 -13.73 2.09 12.90
CA ALA A 34 -13.13 0.80 12.57
C ALA A 34 -11.61 0.92 12.37
N THR A 35 -11.15 1.99 11.71
CA THR A 35 -9.73 2.27 11.51
C THR A 35 -9.03 2.49 12.85
N GLU A 36 -9.61 3.28 13.76
CA GLU A 36 -9.06 3.54 15.08
C GLU A 36 -8.90 2.26 15.89
N VAL A 37 -9.94 1.41 15.93
CA VAL A 37 -9.89 0.11 16.62
C VAL A 37 -8.82 -0.81 16.03
N LEU A 38 -8.70 -0.85 14.70
CA LEU A 38 -7.69 -1.67 14.03
C LEU A 38 -6.28 -1.16 14.32
N LEU A 39 -6.06 0.15 14.27
CA LEU A 39 -4.77 0.76 14.60
C LEU A 39 -4.40 0.54 16.06
N GLU A 40 -5.33 0.73 16.99
CA GLU A 40 -5.09 0.49 18.41
C GLU A 40 -4.63 -0.96 18.65
N ARG A 41 -5.31 -1.95 18.08
CA ARG A 41 -4.94 -3.37 18.20
C ARG A 41 -3.58 -3.65 17.57
N ALA A 42 -3.30 -3.08 16.41
CA ALA A 42 -2.01 -3.20 15.74
C ALA A 42 -0.87 -2.60 16.59
N TYR A 43 -1.06 -1.40 17.13
CA TYR A 43 -0.08 -0.76 18.00
C TYR A 43 0.17 -1.57 19.26
N ARG A 44 -0.87 -2.09 19.92
CA ARG A 44 -0.72 -3.00 21.07
C ARG A 44 0.06 -4.28 20.71
N ARG A 45 -0.15 -4.83 19.51
CA ARG A 45 0.58 -6.02 19.04
C ARG A 45 2.08 -5.77 18.90
N TRP A 46 2.45 -4.60 18.37
CA TRP A 46 3.84 -4.29 18.01
C TRP A 46 4.60 -3.57 19.12
N SER A 47 3.93 -2.78 19.97
CA SER A 47 4.58 -1.95 20.98
C SER A 47 5.55 -2.76 21.86
N GLY A 48 6.80 -2.29 21.91
CA GLY A 48 7.85 -2.90 22.72
C GLY A 48 8.36 -4.25 22.20
N ARG A 49 8.08 -4.63 20.95
CA ARG A 49 8.57 -5.88 20.34
C ARG A 49 9.98 -5.69 19.73
N PRO A 50 11.06 -6.13 20.41
CA PRO A 50 12.42 -5.98 19.89
C PRO A 50 12.72 -6.91 18.72
N ASP A 51 11.88 -7.93 18.51
CA ASP A 51 11.98 -8.93 17.46
C ASP A 51 11.28 -8.51 16.16
N CYS A 52 10.76 -7.28 16.06
CA CYS A 52 9.97 -6.84 14.91
C CYS A 52 10.74 -6.93 13.58
N ASP A 53 12.05 -6.77 13.61
CA ASP A 53 12.94 -6.92 12.44
C ASP A 53 13.07 -8.37 11.95
N HIS A 54 12.71 -9.35 12.78
CA HIS A 54 12.66 -10.77 12.44
C HIS A 54 11.27 -11.20 11.95
N PHE A 55 10.29 -10.29 11.91
CA PHE A 55 8.98 -10.60 11.37
C PHE A 55 9.11 -10.94 9.88
N PRO A 56 8.72 -12.15 9.42
CA PRO A 56 9.05 -12.62 8.08
C PRO A 56 8.62 -11.68 6.93
N PRO A 57 7.43 -11.06 6.94
CA PRO A 57 7.08 -10.05 5.94
C PRO A 57 8.05 -8.87 5.90
N VAL A 58 8.50 -8.35 7.06
CA VAL A 58 9.46 -7.24 7.10
C VAL A 58 10.79 -7.63 6.45
N GLN A 59 11.30 -8.83 6.74
CA GLN A 59 12.53 -9.33 6.13
C GLN A 59 12.40 -9.51 4.63
N ARG A 60 11.30 -10.12 4.17
CA ARG A 60 11.04 -10.33 2.75
C ARG A 60 10.96 -9.01 1.98
N TRP A 61 10.19 -8.04 2.48
CA TRP A 61 10.01 -6.77 1.80
C TRP A 61 11.26 -5.88 1.85
N ARG A 62 12.11 -6.01 2.87
CA ARG A 62 13.44 -5.37 2.89
C ARG A 62 14.41 -5.95 1.87
N ALA A 63 14.22 -7.21 1.45
CA ALA A 63 15.05 -7.84 0.43
C ALA A 63 14.60 -7.49 -1.01
N VAL A 64 13.46 -6.83 -1.17
CA VAL A 64 13.00 -6.32 -2.47
C VAL A 64 13.78 -5.04 -2.81
N GLU A 65 14.20 -4.92 -4.07
CA GLU A 65 14.90 -3.73 -4.58
C GLU A 65 14.09 -2.45 -4.32
N PRO A 66 14.68 -1.40 -3.73
CA PRO A 66 14.02 -0.13 -3.54
C PRO A 66 13.49 0.46 -4.86
N GLY A 67 12.26 0.94 -4.84
CA GLY A 67 11.55 1.47 -6.01
C GLY A 67 10.74 0.43 -6.77
N PHE A 68 10.80 -0.87 -6.42
CA PHE A 68 10.01 -1.91 -7.10
C PHE A 68 8.49 -1.63 -7.07
N LEU A 69 7.98 -1.06 -5.96
CA LEU A 69 6.58 -0.63 -5.80
C LEU A 69 6.48 0.88 -5.51
N ASP A 70 7.36 1.68 -6.13
CA ASP A 70 7.42 3.13 -5.90
C ASP A 70 7.57 3.50 -4.39
N GLY A 71 8.29 2.66 -3.63
CA GLY A 71 8.54 2.84 -2.20
C GLY A 71 7.55 2.14 -1.27
N ALA A 72 6.47 1.53 -1.79
CA ALA A 72 5.52 0.82 -0.94
C ALA A 72 6.14 -0.37 -0.21
N GLU A 73 7.15 -1.03 -0.82
CA GLU A 73 7.92 -2.12 -0.22
C GLU A 73 8.59 -1.74 1.12
N LEU A 74 8.80 -0.44 1.38
CA LEU A 74 9.39 0.04 2.63
C LEU A 74 8.37 0.18 3.78
N LEU A 75 7.07 0.19 3.47
CA LEU A 75 6.02 0.45 4.44
C LEU A 75 5.94 -0.57 5.59
N PRO A 76 6.05 -1.90 5.35
CA PRO A 76 6.06 -2.86 6.45
C PRO A 76 7.17 -2.56 7.46
N GLY A 77 8.40 -2.37 6.98
CA GLY A 77 9.55 -2.08 7.84
C GLY A 77 9.40 -0.76 8.59
N SER A 78 8.92 0.30 7.93
CA SER A 78 8.79 1.62 8.56
C SER A 78 7.66 1.66 9.59
N LEU A 79 6.47 1.17 9.26
CA LEU A 79 5.29 1.26 10.13
C LEU A 79 5.39 0.28 11.31
N ILE A 80 5.84 -0.95 11.07
CA ILE A 80 6.01 -1.94 12.14
C ILE A 80 7.15 -1.52 13.07
N GLY A 81 8.28 -1.06 12.51
CA GLY A 81 9.40 -0.55 13.32
C GLY A 81 9.00 0.66 14.18
N ALA A 82 8.26 1.61 13.61
CA ALA A 82 7.74 2.77 14.34
C ALA A 82 6.80 2.35 15.47
N ALA A 83 5.84 1.46 15.18
CA ALA A 83 4.92 0.92 16.19
C ALA A 83 5.65 0.16 17.30
N ALA A 84 6.67 -0.63 16.95
CA ALA A 84 7.49 -1.35 17.91
C ALA A 84 8.29 -0.42 18.82
N ALA A 85 8.79 0.69 18.28
CA ALA A 85 9.42 1.77 19.04
C ALA A 85 8.42 2.64 19.83
N GLY A 86 7.13 2.30 19.85
CA GLY A 86 6.09 3.02 20.59
C GLY A 86 5.59 4.31 19.93
N HIS A 87 5.91 4.54 18.65
CA HIS A 87 5.43 5.70 17.92
C HIS A 87 4.02 5.46 17.39
N HIS A 88 3.04 6.15 17.96
CA HIS A 88 1.64 6.06 17.57
C HIS A 88 1.17 7.41 16.98
N PRO A 89 1.36 7.66 15.67
CA PRO A 89 0.96 8.92 15.07
C PRO A 89 -0.56 9.08 15.12
N ARG A 90 -1.02 10.30 15.38
CA ARG A 90 -2.44 10.66 15.21
C ARG A 90 -2.74 10.80 13.71
N ILE A 91 -3.28 9.75 13.12
CA ILE A 91 -3.63 9.73 11.70
C ILE A 91 -5.00 10.38 11.49
N ARG A 92 -5.01 11.57 10.87
CA ARG A 92 -6.25 12.33 10.61
C ARG A 92 -6.93 11.91 9.31
N ASP A 93 -6.12 11.54 8.32
CA ASP A 93 -6.62 11.17 7.01
C ASP A 93 -7.04 9.71 6.98
N LEU A 94 -8.29 9.45 6.59
CA LEU A 94 -8.86 8.10 6.58
C LEU A 94 -8.03 7.14 5.72
N TRP A 95 -7.60 7.57 4.53
CA TRP A 95 -6.82 6.74 3.62
C TRP A 95 -5.48 6.32 4.24
N LEU A 96 -4.76 7.23 4.92
CA LEU A 96 -3.53 6.91 5.66
C LEU A 96 -3.80 5.91 6.80
N GLY A 97 -4.94 6.05 7.47
CA GLY A 97 -5.31 5.18 8.58
C GLY A 97 -5.61 3.76 8.09
N VAL A 98 -6.38 3.63 7.01
CA VAL A 98 -6.66 2.34 6.35
C VAL A 98 -5.35 1.72 5.83
N GLN A 99 -4.46 2.51 5.23
CA GLN A 99 -3.15 2.05 4.78
C GLN A 99 -2.34 1.47 5.93
N ALA A 100 -2.21 2.22 7.02
CA ALA A 100 -1.46 1.78 8.19
C ALA A 100 -2.08 0.53 8.83
N ALA A 101 -3.40 0.46 8.93
CA ALA A 101 -4.10 -0.72 9.44
C ALA A 101 -3.80 -1.97 8.59
N LEU A 102 -3.87 -1.86 7.27
CA LEU A 102 -3.56 -2.98 6.37
C LEU A 102 -2.13 -3.48 6.56
N VAL A 103 -1.15 -2.57 6.54
CA VAL A 103 0.27 -2.91 6.67
C VAL A 103 0.57 -3.51 8.04
N LEU A 104 0.10 -2.88 9.12
CA LEU A 104 0.43 -3.32 10.48
C LEU A 104 -0.20 -4.67 10.85
N HIS A 105 -1.36 -5.02 10.28
CA HIS A 105 -1.98 -6.32 10.52
C HIS A 105 -1.40 -7.42 9.63
N SER A 106 -1.22 -7.15 8.34
CA SER A 106 -0.81 -8.20 7.39
C SER A 106 0.70 -8.33 7.19
N GLY A 107 1.46 -7.26 7.40
CA GLY A 107 2.86 -7.16 6.98
C GLY A 107 3.04 -6.96 5.47
N CYS A 108 1.95 -6.93 4.70
CA CYS A 108 1.97 -6.68 3.26
C CYS A 108 2.04 -5.16 3.00
N PRO A 109 2.86 -4.70 2.04
CA PRO A 109 2.76 -3.36 1.49
C PRO A 109 1.34 -3.07 1.01
N ALA A 110 0.82 -1.93 1.43
CA ALA A 110 -0.45 -1.43 0.98
C ALA A 110 -0.33 0.06 0.66
N LEU A 111 -0.94 0.48 -0.45
CA LEU A 111 -1.16 1.87 -0.79
C LEU A 111 -2.65 2.13 -0.83
N VAL A 112 -3.08 3.23 -0.22
CA VAL A 112 -4.49 3.66 -0.24
C VAL A 112 -4.54 5.08 -0.73
N GLU A 113 -5.29 5.32 -1.80
CA GLU A 113 -5.50 6.65 -2.36
C GLU A 113 -6.96 7.05 -2.20
N GLU A 114 -7.20 8.30 -1.88
CA GLU A 114 -8.53 8.89 -1.95
C GLU A 114 -8.89 9.18 -3.41
N THR A 115 -10.06 8.73 -3.83
CA THR A 115 -10.54 8.91 -5.21
C THR A 115 -11.96 9.46 -5.22
N ALA A 116 -12.25 10.36 -6.15
CA ALA A 116 -13.60 10.78 -6.46
C ALA A 116 -14.29 9.70 -7.32
N LEU A 117 -15.45 9.22 -6.89
CA LEU A 117 -16.28 8.30 -7.66
C LEU A 117 -17.44 9.08 -8.29
N PRO A 118 -17.70 8.94 -9.60
CA PRO A 118 -18.86 9.57 -10.22
C PRO A 118 -20.14 9.00 -9.58
N GLY A 119 -21.02 9.89 -9.11
CA GLY A 119 -22.31 9.51 -8.55
C GLY A 119 -23.24 8.98 -9.65
N SER A 120 -23.24 7.67 -9.91
CA SER A 120 -24.21 7.00 -10.77
C SER A 120 -25.40 6.52 -9.93
N GLY A 121 -26.34 7.41 -9.62
CA GLY A 121 -27.57 7.05 -8.89
C GLY A 121 -28.81 7.75 -9.45
N ARG A 122 -29.95 7.04 -9.49
CA ARG A 122 -31.29 7.63 -9.63
C ARG A 122 -31.94 7.73 -8.24
N GLY A 123 -32.63 8.84 -7.96
CA GLY A 123 -33.37 9.09 -6.71
C GLY A 123 -32.83 10.30 -5.93
N VAL A 124 -33.26 10.47 -4.66
CA VAL A 124 -32.87 11.57 -3.73
C VAL A 124 -31.34 11.66 -3.49
N LEU A 125 -30.59 10.66 -3.98
CA LEU A 125 -29.13 10.67 -4.14
C LEU A 125 -28.73 11.46 -5.40
N ALA A 126 -28.79 12.78 -5.25
CA ALA A 126 -28.43 13.79 -6.24
C ALA A 126 -27.02 13.60 -6.86
N PRO A 127 -26.76 14.20 -8.04
CA PRO A 127 -25.43 14.25 -8.66
C PRO A 127 -24.40 14.86 -7.70
N GLY A 128 -23.36 14.09 -7.39
CA GLY A 128 -22.27 14.51 -6.52
C GLY A 128 -21.13 13.49 -6.55
N SER A 129 -19.90 13.97 -6.42
CA SER A 129 -18.74 13.11 -6.24
C SER A 129 -18.85 12.38 -4.90
N ARG A 130 -18.75 11.05 -4.91
CA ARG A 130 -18.63 10.25 -3.68
C ARG A 130 -17.17 10.07 -3.32
N ARG A 131 -16.85 10.12 -2.02
CA ARG A 131 -15.54 9.74 -1.51
C ARG A 131 -15.34 8.25 -1.73
N GLY A 132 -14.27 7.89 -2.41
CA GLY A 132 -13.86 6.51 -2.62
C GLY A 132 -12.43 6.29 -2.15
N LEU A 133 -12.09 5.03 -1.97
CA LEU A 133 -10.74 4.56 -1.71
C LEU A 133 -10.31 3.63 -2.84
N LEU A 134 -9.09 3.84 -3.31
CA LEU A 134 -8.38 2.93 -4.19
C LEU A 134 -7.27 2.26 -3.38
N VAL A 135 -7.48 0.99 -3.05
CA VAL A 135 -6.56 0.19 -2.25
C VAL A 135 -5.77 -0.72 -3.17
N SER A 136 -4.45 -0.73 -3.03
CA SER A 136 -3.54 -1.69 -3.65
C SER A 136 -2.74 -2.40 -2.57
N VAL A 137 -2.91 -3.72 -2.45
CA VAL A 137 -2.13 -4.57 -1.53
C VAL A 137 -1.22 -5.47 -2.35
N TYR A 138 0.04 -5.59 -1.93
CA TYR A 138 1.04 -6.39 -2.61
C TYR A 138 1.48 -7.55 -1.71
N GLY A 139 1.62 -8.74 -2.28
CA GLY A 139 2.05 -9.93 -1.56
C GLY A 139 3.03 -10.76 -2.37
N LEU A 140 4.08 -11.20 -1.70
CA LEU A 140 4.94 -12.29 -2.15
C LEU A 140 4.27 -13.64 -1.85
N PRO A 141 4.74 -14.76 -2.42
CA PRO A 141 4.06 -16.05 -2.30
C PRO A 141 3.86 -16.52 -0.84
N GLU A 142 4.77 -16.15 0.06
CA GLU A 142 4.76 -16.51 1.48
C GLU A 142 4.06 -15.46 2.38
N ASP A 143 3.51 -14.40 1.79
CA ASP A 143 2.78 -13.37 2.53
C ASP A 143 1.33 -13.78 2.80
N ASP A 144 0.83 -13.42 3.98
CA ASP A 144 -0.57 -13.60 4.34
C ASP A 144 -1.43 -12.45 3.77
N MET A 145 -1.65 -12.52 2.45
CA MET A 145 -2.58 -11.61 1.79
C MET A 145 -4.02 -11.82 2.26
N THR A 146 -4.38 -13.02 2.72
CA THR A 146 -5.73 -13.30 3.23
C THR A 146 -6.04 -12.46 4.46
N LEU A 147 -5.05 -12.15 5.30
CA LEU A 147 -5.22 -11.25 6.43
C LEU A 147 -5.51 -9.81 5.98
N ALA A 148 -4.80 -9.29 4.98
CA ALA A 148 -5.09 -7.97 4.41
C ALA A 148 -6.50 -7.91 3.78
N GLU A 149 -6.88 -8.97 3.06
CA GLU A 149 -8.22 -9.13 2.50
C GLU A 149 -9.30 -9.16 3.59
N SER A 150 -9.03 -9.82 4.71
CA SER A 150 -9.93 -9.91 5.87
C SER A 150 -10.11 -8.56 6.55
N VAL A 151 -9.05 -7.75 6.67
CA VAL A 151 -9.15 -6.37 7.16
C VAL A 151 -10.08 -5.55 6.27
N LEU A 152 -9.92 -5.62 4.94
CA LEU A 152 -10.82 -4.96 3.99
C LEU A 152 -12.26 -5.47 4.08
N ALA A 153 -12.44 -6.79 4.20
CA ALA A 153 -13.74 -7.40 4.38
C ALA A 153 -14.43 -6.95 5.68
N GLY A 154 -13.66 -6.65 6.73
CA GLY A 154 -14.18 -6.07 7.96
C GLY A 154 -14.87 -4.72 7.74
N TYR A 155 -14.24 -3.79 7.02
CA TYR A 155 -14.86 -2.51 6.66
C TYR A 155 -16.13 -2.70 5.82
N VAL A 156 -16.12 -3.67 4.90
CA VAL A 156 -17.30 -3.98 4.06
C VAL A 156 -18.43 -4.58 4.89
N GLY A 157 -18.11 -5.53 5.77
CA GLY A 157 -19.08 -6.19 6.64
C GLY A 157 -19.73 -5.26 7.66
N LEU A 158 -19.01 -4.21 8.09
CA LEU A 158 -19.56 -3.12 8.91
C LEU A 158 -20.43 -2.14 8.13
N GLY A 159 -20.49 -2.24 6.79
CA GLY A 159 -21.18 -1.28 5.94
C GLY A 159 -20.43 0.05 5.76
N ALA A 160 -19.18 0.16 6.23
CA ALA A 160 -18.36 1.36 6.11
C ALA A 160 -17.86 1.57 4.67
N LEU A 161 -17.56 0.47 3.97
CA LEU A 161 -17.14 0.47 2.56
C LEU A 161 -18.10 -0.35 1.70
N ALA A 162 -18.40 0.14 0.50
CA ALA A 162 -19.04 -0.64 -0.56
C ALA A 162 -18.05 -0.87 -1.70
N VAL A 163 -17.74 -2.13 -2.00
CA VAL A 163 -16.83 -2.49 -3.09
C VAL A 163 -17.49 -2.19 -4.43
N VAL A 164 -16.81 -1.41 -5.27
CA VAL A 164 -17.20 -1.12 -6.65
C VAL A 164 -16.54 -2.10 -7.59
N GLU A 165 -15.24 -2.30 -7.40
CA GLU A 165 -14.42 -3.14 -8.27
C GLU A 165 -13.33 -3.82 -7.43
N ARG A 166 -13.03 -5.06 -7.78
CA ARG A 166 -11.94 -5.83 -7.18
C ARG A 166 -11.32 -6.73 -8.23
N PHE A 167 -10.00 -6.69 -8.35
CA PHE A 167 -9.26 -7.63 -9.18
C PHE A 167 -7.90 -7.95 -8.56
N SER A 168 -7.32 -9.06 -9.00
CA SER A 168 -5.97 -9.47 -8.63
C SER A 168 -5.16 -9.73 -9.88
N ARG A 169 -3.88 -9.36 -9.87
CA ARG A 169 -2.94 -9.66 -10.96
C ARG A 169 -1.55 -9.97 -10.41
N TRP A 170 -0.75 -10.68 -11.20
CA TRP A 170 0.69 -10.77 -10.97
C TRP A 170 1.36 -9.54 -11.59
N LEU A 171 2.28 -8.91 -10.87
CA LEU A 171 3.06 -7.82 -11.41
C LEU A 171 4.10 -8.37 -12.40
N PRO A 172 4.36 -7.66 -13.50
CA PRO A 172 5.43 -8.03 -14.42
C PRO A 172 6.79 -7.84 -13.73
N ASP A 173 7.76 -8.71 -14.05
CA ASP A 173 9.14 -8.68 -13.53
C ASP A 173 9.89 -7.35 -13.83
N ASN A 174 9.32 -6.48 -14.67
CA ASN A 174 9.99 -5.35 -15.31
C ASN A 174 9.97 -4.04 -14.49
N ALA A 175 9.82 -4.08 -13.16
CA ALA A 175 9.96 -2.86 -12.36
C ALA A 175 11.43 -2.35 -12.30
N LEU A 176 12.36 -3.06 -12.95
CA LEU A 176 13.63 -2.53 -13.43
C LEU A 176 13.42 -1.58 -14.62
N ARG A 177 12.74 -0.44 -14.42
CA ARG A 177 13.00 0.71 -15.30
C ARG A 177 14.26 1.37 -14.78
N PRO A 178 15.31 1.58 -15.59
CA PRO A 178 16.36 2.51 -15.20
C PRO A 178 15.69 3.86 -14.92
N PRO A 179 16.14 4.64 -13.92
CA PRO A 179 15.67 6.00 -13.77
C PRO A 179 15.88 6.67 -15.12
N VAL A 180 14.81 7.21 -15.70
CA VAL A 180 14.95 8.11 -16.83
C VAL A 180 15.83 9.23 -16.32
N SER A 181 17.10 9.23 -16.73
CA SER A 181 18.02 10.31 -16.53
C SER A 181 17.35 11.53 -17.16
N VAL A 182 16.67 12.34 -16.36
CA VAL A 182 16.35 13.69 -16.75
C VAL A 182 17.71 14.35 -16.91
N HIS A 183 18.19 14.43 -18.15
CA HIS A 183 19.33 15.26 -18.47
C HIS A 183 19.02 16.64 -17.89
N ALA A 184 19.78 17.01 -16.87
CA ALA A 184 19.86 18.38 -16.41
C ALA A 184 20.20 19.21 -17.65
N ARG A 185 19.21 19.93 -18.19
CA ARG A 185 19.49 21.08 -19.03
C ARG A 185 20.26 22.03 -18.12
N ALA A 186 21.56 22.09 -18.34
CA ALA A 186 22.38 23.19 -17.86
C ALA A 186 21.74 24.47 -18.42
N ALA A 187 20.95 25.14 -17.59
CA ALA A 187 20.62 26.53 -17.79
C ALA A 187 21.92 27.29 -17.54
N GLY A 188 22.66 27.56 -18.61
CA GLY A 188 23.71 28.56 -18.59
C GLY A 188 23.06 29.90 -18.28
N THR A 189 23.11 30.31 -17.02
CA THR A 189 22.92 31.71 -16.64
C THR A 189 24.13 32.49 -17.14
N ASP A 190 23.91 33.19 -18.25
CA ASP A 190 24.77 34.27 -18.73
C ASP A 190 24.72 35.44 -17.71
N PRO A 191 25.85 35.86 -17.11
CA PRO A 191 25.87 36.94 -16.13
C PRO A 191 25.95 38.35 -16.75
N ARG A 192 25.39 38.58 -17.96
CA ARG A 192 25.43 39.90 -18.63
C ARG A 192 24.12 40.32 -19.32
N ALA A 193 22.99 40.24 -18.64
CA ALA A 193 21.79 40.96 -19.07
C ALA A 193 20.86 41.28 -17.89
N VAL A 194 21.10 42.38 -17.17
CA VAL A 194 20.15 43.49 -16.93
C VAL A 194 20.98 44.65 -16.36
N ALA A 195 21.14 45.69 -17.18
CA ALA A 195 21.38 47.06 -16.73
C ALA A 195 20.05 47.81 -16.85
#